data_AF-A0A7G5ZRV6-F1
#
_entry.id   AF-A0A7G5ZRV6-F1
#
_cell.length_a   1.000
_cell.length_b   1.000
_cell.length_c   1.000
_cell.angle_alpha   90.00
_cell.angle_beta   90.00
_cell.angle_gamma   90.00
#
_symmetry.space_group_name_H-M   'P 1'
#
loop_
_entity.id
_entity.type
_entity.pdbx_description
1 polymer ?
#
loop_
_entity_poly.entity_id
_entity_poly.type
_entity_poly.pdbx_seq_one_letter_code
_entity_poly.pdbx_strand_id
1 'polypeptide(L)'
;MTADIGAQMRKGVVEYCVLGLLAREPMYGWQLAEALTSAGLIASIGTLYPLLGRLRDNGWVSTFDLPSESGPVRKYYRLTEAGTEQLDRFRAQWAPFARVVTGIVGEGRS
;
A
#
# COMPACT_ATOMS: atom_id res chain seq x y z
N MET A 1 25.43 9.73 -6.46
CA MET A 1 24.31 8.79 -6.71
C MET A 1 23.01 9.57 -6.55
N THR A 2 22.40 9.99 -7.65
CA THR A 2 21.06 10.57 -7.62
C THR A 2 20.11 9.46 -7.18
N ALA A 3 19.35 9.67 -6.09
CA ALA A 3 18.34 8.71 -5.69
C ALA A 3 17.34 8.53 -6.85
N ASP A 4 16.94 7.29 -7.14
CA ASP A 4 15.85 7.02 -8.09
C ASP A 4 14.61 7.85 -7.67
N ILE A 5 14.24 8.83 -8.49
CA ILE A 5 13.11 9.73 -8.26
C ILE A 5 11.84 8.91 -8.02
N GLY A 6 11.68 7.82 -8.78
CA GLY A 6 10.57 6.90 -8.60
C GLY A 6 10.57 6.23 -7.23
N ALA A 7 11.74 5.86 -6.70
CA ALA A 7 11.82 5.24 -5.37
C ALA A 7 11.40 6.18 -4.25
N GLN A 8 11.70 7.48 -4.35
CA GLN A 8 11.26 8.46 -3.34
C GLN A 8 9.75 8.73 -3.44
N MET A 9 9.21 8.84 -4.66
CA MET A 9 7.76 8.98 -4.86
C MET A 9 7.00 7.77 -4.29
N ARG A 10 7.45 6.54 -4.58
CA ARG A 10 6.84 5.30 -4.07
C ARG A 10 6.85 5.22 -2.55
N LYS A 11 7.96 5.59 -1.89
CA LYS A 11 8.04 5.63 -0.43
C LYS A 11 6.95 6.50 0.21
N GLY A 12 6.57 7.60 -0.44
CA GLY A 12 5.54 8.51 0.06
C GLY A 12 4.11 7.99 -0.04
N VAL A 13 3.85 6.97 -0.88
CA VAL A 13 2.48 6.52 -1.20
C VAL A 13 2.22 5.05 -0.91
N VAL A 14 3.26 4.20 -0.85
CA VAL A 14 3.11 2.73 -0.81
C VAL A 14 2.31 2.24 0.40
N GLU A 15 2.45 2.88 1.55
CA GLU A 15 1.68 2.58 2.76
C GLU A 15 0.18 2.76 2.52
N TYR A 16 -0.21 3.87 1.89
CA TYR A 16 -1.61 4.16 1.57
C TYR A 16 -2.15 3.30 0.43
N CYS A 17 -1.29 2.86 -0.50
CA CYS A 17 -1.68 1.87 -1.50
C CYS A 17 -2.05 0.52 -0.85
N VAL A 18 -1.33 0.08 0.18
CA VAL A 18 -1.71 -1.11 0.96
C VAL A 18 -3.07 -0.92 1.62
N LEU A 19 -3.28 0.22 2.29
CA LEU A 19 -4.57 0.51 2.93
C LEU A 19 -5.71 0.53 1.89
N GLY A 20 -5.48 1.11 0.72
CA GLY A 20 -6.44 1.13 -0.38
C GLY A 20 -6.79 -0.26 -0.94
N LEU A 21 -5.82 -1.17 -1.02
CA LEU A 21 -6.09 -2.57 -1.38
C LEU A 21 -6.94 -3.26 -0.30
N LEU A 22 -6.58 -3.10 0.97
CA LEU A 22 -7.29 -3.71 2.10
C LEU A 22 -8.67 -3.11 2.37
N ALA A 23 -8.94 -1.90 1.89
CA ALA A 23 -10.26 -1.28 1.92
C ALA A 23 -11.25 -1.96 0.96
N ARG A 24 -10.77 -2.67 -0.06
CA ARG A 24 -11.61 -3.41 -1.00
C ARG A 24 -12.03 -4.75 -0.41
N GLU A 25 -11.05 -5.48 0.14
CA GLU A 25 -11.24 -6.77 0.78
C GLU A 25 -10.01 -7.14 1.62
N PRO A 26 -10.16 -8.02 2.62
CA PRO A 26 -9.01 -8.63 3.28
C PRO A 26 -8.15 -9.44 2.31
N MET A 27 -6.82 -9.31 2.40
CA MET A 27 -5.88 -9.99 1.51
C MET A 27 -4.77 -10.68 2.29
N TYR A 28 -4.27 -11.82 1.81
CA TYR A 28 -3.07 -12.43 2.36
C TYR A 28 -1.80 -11.81 1.75
N GLY A 29 -0.67 -11.95 2.45
CA GLY A 29 0.56 -11.21 2.13
C GLY A 29 1.04 -11.33 0.69
N TRP A 30 0.87 -12.49 0.05
CA TRP A 30 1.27 -12.68 -1.34
C TRP A 30 0.38 -11.91 -2.34
N GLN A 31 -0.95 -11.85 -2.13
CA GLN A 31 -1.84 -11.04 -2.99
C GLN A 31 -1.47 -9.57 -2.96
N LEU A 32 -1.18 -9.04 -1.76
CA LEU A 32 -0.70 -7.67 -1.60
C LEU A 32 0.63 -7.46 -2.33
N ALA A 33 1.55 -8.42 -2.21
CA ALA A 33 2.87 -8.31 -2.82
C ALA A 33 2.79 -8.32 -4.34
N GLU A 34 1.97 -9.22 -4.89
CA GLU A 34 1.73 -9.34 -6.33
C GLU A 34 1.09 -8.06 -6.88
N ALA A 35 0.04 -7.54 -6.23
CA ALA A 35 -0.63 -6.32 -6.65
C ALA A 35 0.32 -5.10 -6.64
N LEU A 36 1.12 -4.94 -5.59
CA LEU A 36 2.05 -3.82 -5.45
C LEU A 36 3.26 -3.94 -6.40
N THR A 37 3.77 -5.14 -6.61
CA THR A 37 4.90 -5.37 -7.53
C THR A 37 4.46 -5.16 -8.98
N SER A 38 3.29 -5.68 -9.36
CA SER A 38 2.72 -5.49 -10.70
C SER A 38 2.41 -4.01 -11.00
N ALA A 39 2.05 -3.23 -9.98
CA ALA A 39 1.87 -1.78 -10.10
C ALA A 39 3.20 -0.99 -10.04
N GLY A 40 4.34 -1.67 -9.90
CA GLY A 40 5.65 -1.04 -9.78
C GLY A 40 5.86 -0.26 -8.47
N LEU A 41 5.03 -0.46 -7.44
CA LEU A 41 5.07 0.27 -6.16
C LEU A 41 6.12 -0.25 -5.18
N ILE A 42 6.48 -1.53 -5.28
CA ILE A 42 7.57 -2.15 -4.51
C ILE A 42 8.49 -2.95 -5.44
N ALA A 43 9.75 -3.11 -5.04
CA ALA A 43 10.74 -3.86 -5.82
C ALA A 43 10.59 -5.38 -5.66
N SER A 44 10.12 -5.85 -4.50
CA SER A 44 9.96 -7.28 -4.22
C SER A 44 9.07 -7.54 -3.01
N ILE A 45 8.63 -8.80 -2.88
CA ILE A 45 7.92 -9.32 -1.70
C ILE A 45 8.68 -9.04 -0.39
N GLY A 46 10.02 -9.09 -0.42
CA GLY A 46 10.85 -8.79 0.76
C GLY A 46 10.64 -7.39 1.33
N THR A 47 10.16 -6.44 0.51
CA THR A 47 9.84 -5.07 0.93
C THR A 47 8.48 -4.99 1.64
N LEU A 48 7.57 -5.93 1.36
CA LEU A 48 6.20 -5.89 1.87
C LEU A 48 6.13 -6.21 3.38
N TYR A 49 6.82 -7.24 3.85
CA TYR A 49 6.63 -7.68 5.24
C TYR A 49 7.08 -6.64 6.29
N PRO A 50 8.22 -5.94 6.14
CA PRO A 50 8.56 -4.82 7.03
C PRO A 50 7.52 -3.70 6.98
N LEU A 51 6.96 -3.42 5.80
CA LEU A 51 5.89 -2.46 5.60
C LEU A 51 4.61 -2.87 6.35
N LEU A 52 4.16 -4.11 6.20
CA LEU A 52 3.01 -4.65 6.93
C LEU A 52 3.23 -4.66 8.45
N GLY A 53 4.46 -4.90 8.90
CA GLY A 53 4.86 -4.75 10.30
C GLY A 53 4.57 -3.34 10.81
N ARG A 54 5.10 -2.30 10.14
CA ARG A 54 4.85 -0.91 10.51
C ARG A 54 3.38 -0.53 10.49
N LEU A 55 2.63 -0.95 9.47
CA LEU A 55 1.20 -0.66 9.37
C LEU A 55 0.41 -1.27 10.53
N ARG A 56 0.81 -2.45 11.01
CA ARG A 56 0.21 -3.10 12.18
C ARG A 56 0.62 -2.40 13.47
N ASP A 57 1.88 -2.02 13.60
CA ASP A 57 2.40 -1.31 14.77
C ASP A 57 1.74 0.07 14.91
N ASN A 58 1.39 0.71 13.79
CA ASN A 58 0.57 1.94 13.74
C ASN A 58 -0.93 1.69 14.02
N GLY A 59 -1.37 0.44 14.13
CA GLY A 59 -2.77 0.06 14.33
C GLY A 59 -3.66 0.23 13.09
N TRP A 60 -3.10 0.47 11.90
CA TRP A 60 -3.86 0.71 10.66
C TRP A 60 -4.33 -0.58 10.00
N VAL A 61 -3.64 -1.69 10.26
CA VAL A 61 -4.04 -3.03 9.80
C VAL A 61 -4.02 -4.02 10.95
N SER A 62 -4.90 -5.01 10.88
CA SER A 62 -4.90 -6.17 11.79
C SER A 62 -4.76 -7.46 10.99
N THR A 63 -4.35 -8.53 11.66
CA THR A 63 -4.21 -9.85 11.05
C THR A 63 -5.20 -10.85 11.62
N PHE A 64 -5.63 -11.78 10.79
CA PHE A 64 -6.41 -12.93 11.21
C PHE A 64 -6.02 -14.13 10.34
N ASP A 65 -6.23 -15.32 10.87
CA ASP A 65 -5.86 -16.56 10.21
C ASP A 65 -7.10 -17.17 9.58
N LEU A 66 -7.00 -17.59 8.31
CA LEU A 66 -8.06 -18.33 7.62
C LEU A 66 -7.57 -19.74 7.25
N PRO A 67 -8.40 -20.77 7.46
CA PRO A 67 -8.15 -22.08 6.91
C PRO A 67 -8.05 -22.00 5.39
N SER A 68 -7.08 -22.71 4.83
CA SER A 68 -7.00 -22.95 3.39
C SER A 68 -7.61 -24.32 3.08
N GLU A 69 -8.38 -24.42 1.99
CA GLU A 69 -9.03 -25.66 1.55
C GLU A 69 -8.05 -26.85 1.40
N SER A 70 -6.81 -26.54 1.02
CA SER A 70 -5.71 -27.51 0.96
C SER A 70 -4.38 -26.78 1.16
N GLY A 71 -3.90 -26.70 2.41
CA GLY A 71 -2.59 -26.12 2.68
C GLY A 71 -2.45 -25.46 4.06
N PRO A 72 -1.29 -24.84 4.33
CA PRO A 72 -1.01 -24.19 5.60
C PRO A 72 -1.90 -22.96 5.79
N VAL A 73 -2.38 -22.78 7.03
CA VAL A 73 -3.15 -21.62 7.46
C VAL A 73 -2.53 -20.33 6.92
N ARG A 74 -3.34 -19.53 6.23
CA ARG A 74 -2.88 -18.27 5.62
C ARG A 74 -3.21 -17.13 6.56
N LYS A 75 -2.21 -16.28 6.79
CA LYS A 75 -2.38 -15.01 7.48
C LYS A 75 -2.93 -13.95 6.53
N TYR A 76 -4.13 -13.49 6.83
CA TYR A 76 -4.78 -12.38 6.14
C TYR A 76 -4.59 -11.08 6.90
N TYR A 77 -4.59 -10.00 6.15
CA TYR A 77 -4.58 -8.63 6.65
C TYR A 77 -5.94 -8.01 6.34
N ARG A 78 -6.42 -7.17 7.26
CA ARG A 78 -7.61 -6.35 7.06
C ARG A 78 -7.36 -4.94 7.57
N LEU A 79 -8.05 -3.99 6.96
CA LEU A 79 -8.06 -2.61 7.41
C LEU A 79 -8.77 -2.50 8.77
N THR A 80 -8.23 -1.68 9.67
CA THR A 80 -8.91 -1.31 10.93
C THR A 80 -9.73 -0.03 10.74
N GLU A 81 -10.49 0.37 11.76
CA GLU A 81 -11.13 1.69 11.77
C GLU A 81 -10.10 2.82 11.69
N ALA A 82 -9.03 2.76 12.48
CA ALA A 82 -7.93 3.72 12.42
C ALA A 82 -7.24 3.75 11.04
N GLY A 83 -7.08 2.59 10.39
CA GLY A 83 -6.56 2.53 9.03
C GLY A 83 -7.51 3.12 7.99
N THR A 84 -8.81 2.99 8.19
CA THR A 84 -9.85 3.60 7.34
C THR A 84 -9.79 5.12 7.44
N GLU A 85 -9.75 5.65 8.67
CA GLU A 85 -9.63 7.09 8.90
C GLU A 85 -8.33 7.65 8.29
N GLN A 86 -7.21 6.93 8.43
CA GLN A 86 -5.94 7.34 7.84
C GLN A 86 -5.98 7.33 6.31
N LEU A 87 -6.61 6.33 5.70
CA LEU A 87 -6.78 6.26 4.25
C LEU A 87 -7.63 7.44 3.74
N ASP A 88 -8.71 7.79 4.44
CA ASP A 88 -9.58 8.90 4.05
C ASP A 88 -8.89 10.25 4.20
N ARG A 89 -8.09 10.44 5.26
CA ARG A 89 -7.20 11.61 5.39
C ARG A 89 -6.23 11.72 4.22
N PHE A 90 -5.61 10.61 3.81
CA PHE A 90 -4.72 10.59 2.65
C PHE A 90 -5.46 10.92 1.36
N ARG A 91 -6.64 10.34 1.12
CA ARG A 91 -7.47 10.63 -0.07
C ARG A 91 -7.83 12.11 -0.18
N ALA A 92 -8.18 12.74 0.93
CA ALA A 92 -8.52 14.16 0.98
C ALA A 92 -7.32 15.06 0.58
N GLN A 93 -6.10 14.64 0.90
CA GLN A 93 -4.87 15.38 0.54
C GLN A 93 -4.36 15.04 -0.86
N TRP A 94 -4.50 13.78 -1.28
CA TRP A 94 -3.91 13.28 -2.53
C TRP A 94 -4.51 13.93 -3.77
N ALA A 95 -5.84 13.98 -3.88
CA ALA A 95 -6.48 14.47 -5.10
C ALA A 95 -6.18 15.95 -5.41
N PRO A 96 -6.18 16.87 -4.43
CA PRO A 96 -5.68 18.24 -4.63
C PRO A 96 -4.19 18.28 -4.96
N PHE A 97 -3.36 17.54 -4.21
CA PHE A 97 -1.90 17.54 -4.40
C PHE A 97 -1.49 17.06 -5.79
N ALA A 98 -2.01 15.91 -6.23
CA ALA A 98 -1.71 15.35 -7.54
C ALA A 98 -2.08 16.32 -8.66
N ARG A 99 -3.26 16.97 -8.58
CA ARG A 99 -3.67 17.98 -9.57
C ARG A 99 -2.71 19.17 -9.64
N VAL A 100 -2.29 19.70 -8.49
CA VAL A 100 -1.34 20.83 -8.45
C VAL A 100 0.00 20.42 -9.04
N VAL A 101 0.53 19.25 -8.65
CA VAL A 101 1.81 18.74 -9.16
C VAL A 101 1.74 18.52 -10.67
N THR A 102 0.71 17.83 -11.16
CA THR A 102 0.53 17.61 -12.61
C THR A 102 0.39 18.91 -13.37
N GLY A 103 -0.35 19.90 -12.84
CA GLY A 103 -0.51 21.21 -13.48
C GLY A 103 0.78 22.03 -13.60
N ILE A 104 1.72 21.86 -12.66
CA ILE A 104 3.00 22.60 -12.64
C ILE A 104 4.10 21.85 -13.40
N VAL A 105 4.24 20.54 -13.16
CA VAL A 105 5.29 19.71 -13.76
C VAL A 105 4.97 19.34 -15.21
N GLY A 106 3.68 19.24 -15.54
CA GLY A 106 3.19 18.75 -16.83
C GLY A 106 3.11 17.22 -16.87
N GLU A 107 2.46 16.70 -17.91
CA GLU A 107 2.46 15.27 -18.21
C GLU A 107 3.77 14.87 -18.91
N GLY A 108 4.19 13.61 -18.71
CA GLY A 108 5.35 13.07 -19.41
C GLY A 108 5.10 13.13 -20.93
N ARG A 109 6.01 13.76 -21.67
CA ARG A 109 6.02 13.62 -23.14
C ARG A 109 6.33 12.16 -23.47
N SER A 110 5.39 11.50 -24.15
CA SER A 110 5.62 10.18 -24.75
C SER A 110 6.73 10.25 -25.80
#